data_AF-A0AAD9TQE4-F1
#
_entry.id   AF-A0AAD9TQE4-F1
#
_cell.length_a   1.000
_cell.length_b   1.000
_cell.length_c   1.000
_cell.angle_alpha   90.00
_cell.angle_beta   90.00
_cell.angle_gamma   90.00
#
_symmetry.space_group_name_H-M   'P 1'
#
loop_
_entity.id
_entity.type
_entity.pdbx_description
1 polymer ?
#
loop_
_entity_poly.entity_id
_entity_poly.type
_entity_poly.pdbx_seq_one_letter_code
_entity_poly.pdbx_strand_id
1 'polypeptide(L)'
;MKFGQKRGHTVYTIECYTKEYGLSIKEITEKFNQIIENAWKDINQQCLKPTPVLVDILLPIVNLARIMEVTYKDGDGFTYPQYLKDIFPTLFINQISI
;
A
#
# COMPACT_ATOMS: atom_id res chain seq x y z
N MET A 1 18.77 -8.42 0.03
CA MET A 1 18.24 -9.79 0.11
C MET A 1 16.75 -9.70 0.44
N LYS A 2 15.84 -10.07 -0.47
CA LYS A 2 14.39 -9.98 -0.24
C LYS A 2 13.96 -11.11 0.71
N PHE A 3 13.22 -10.79 1.78
CA PHE A 3 12.92 -11.71 2.89
C PHE A 3 12.16 -12.99 2.48
N GLY A 4 11.33 -12.95 1.43
CA GLY A 4 10.61 -14.14 0.92
C GLY A 4 11.52 -15.26 0.39
N GLN A 5 12.70 -14.92 -0.11
CA GLN A 5 13.65 -15.89 -0.66
C GLN A 5 14.24 -16.82 0.41
N LYS A 6 14.23 -16.41 1.69
CA LYS A 6 14.73 -17.21 2.82
C LYS A 6 13.77 -18.29 3.30
N ARG A 7 12.48 -18.22 2.97
CA ARG A 7 11.45 -19.11 3.54
C ARG A 7 11.06 -20.30 2.65
N GLY A 8 11.66 -20.46 1.47
CA GLY A 8 11.40 -21.59 0.56
C GLY A 8 9.99 -21.65 -0.06
N HIS A 9 9.04 -20.86 0.45
CA HIS A 9 7.66 -20.76 -0.01
C HIS A 9 7.25 -19.30 -0.10
N THR A 10 7.73 -18.58 -1.11
CA THR A 10 7.06 -17.35 -1.53
C THR A 10 7.39 -17.12 -2.99
N VAL A 11 6.49 -17.56 -3.87
CA VAL A 11 6.48 -17.07 -5.24
C VAL A 11 6.07 -15.61 -5.15
N TYR A 12 7.04 -14.70 -5.19
CA TYR A 12 6.74 -13.28 -5.14
C TYR A 12 5.94 -12.94 -6.41
N THR A 13 4.86 -12.18 -6.32
CA THR A 13 4.05 -11.82 -7.51
C THR A 13 4.93 -11.27 -8.64
N ILE A 14 5.95 -10.47 -8.30
CA ILE A 14 6.98 -10.02 -9.26
C ILE A 14 7.78 -11.18 -9.86
N GLU A 15 8.18 -12.21 -9.11
CA GLU A 15 8.91 -13.36 -9.68
C GLU A 15 8.04 -14.19 -10.64
N CYS A 16 6.75 -14.38 -10.32
CA CYS A 16 5.78 -14.94 -11.26
C CYS A 16 5.70 -14.10 -12.54
N TYR A 17 5.48 -12.80 -12.41
CA TYR A 17 5.34 -11.88 -13.54
C TYR A 17 6.63 -11.78 -14.38
N THR A 18 7.81 -11.81 -13.75
CA THR A 18 9.11 -11.84 -14.45
C THR A 18 9.20 -13.09 -15.33
N LYS A 19 8.81 -14.24 -14.77
CA LYS A 19 8.89 -15.51 -15.49
C LYS A 19 7.85 -15.62 -16.60
N GLU A 20 6.64 -15.13 -16.38
CA GLU A 20 5.53 -15.20 -17.33
C GLU A 20 5.69 -14.23 -18.50
N TYR A 21 6.13 -13.00 -18.23
CA TYR A 21 6.20 -11.93 -19.23
C TYR A 21 7.62 -11.61 -19.71
N GLY A 22 8.66 -12.24 -19.16
CA GLY A 22 10.06 -11.98 -19.50
C GLY A 22 10.55 -10.58 -19.10
N LEU A 23 9.79 -9.86 -18.26
CA LEU A 23 10.05 -8.49 -17.86
C LEU A 23 11.03 -8.44 -16.68
N SER A 24 11.88 -7.42 -16.64
CA SER A 24 12.73 -7.15 -15.50
C SER A 24 11.91 -6.76 -14.26
N ILE A 25 12.50 -6.96 -13.07
CA ILE A 25 11.90 -6.52 -11.80
C ILE A 25 11.58 -5.01 -11.83
N LYS A 26 12.41 -4.21 -12.50
CA LYS A 26 12.21 -2.77 -12.64
C LYS A 26 10.94 -2.47 -13.46
N GLU A 27 10.80 -3.07 -14.63
CA GLU A 27 9.62 -2.88 -15.49
C GLU A 27 8.33 -3.31 -14.80
N ILE A 28 8.36 -4.42 -14.07
CA ILE A 28 7.20 -4.88 -13.30
C ILE A 28 6.88 -3.90 -12.17
N THR A 29 7.90 -3.41 -11.46
CA THR A 29 7.71 -2.41 -10.40
C THR A 29 7.10 -1.12 -10.96
N GLU A 30 7.57 -0.65 -12.11
CA GLU A 30 6.99 0.50 -12.81
C GLU A 30 5.53 0.26 -13.21
N LYS A 31 5.19 -0.92 -13.73
CA LYS A 31 3.81 -1.29 -14.04
C LYS A 31 2.91 -1.30 -12.80
N PHE A 32 3.36 -1.88 -11.69
CA PHE A 32 2.61 -1.87 -10.44
C PHE A 32 2.40 -0.45 -9.91
N ASN A 33 3.43 0.41 -9.99
CA ASN A 33 3.30 1.81 -9.58
C ASN A 33 2.27 2.56 -10.44
N GLN A 34 2.24 2.33 -11.75
CA GLN A 34 1.21 2.91 -12.63
C GLN A 34 -0.20 2.43 -12.28
N ILE A 35 -0.37 1.15 -11.96
CA ILE A 35 -1.66 0.60 -11.52
C ILE A 35 -2.11 1.27 -10.21
N ILE A 36 -1.21 1.43 -9.25
CA ILE A 36 -1.49 2.09 -7.97
C ILE A 36 -1.85 3.57 -8.19
N GLU A 37 -1.11 4.29 -9.03
CA GLU A 37 -1.39 5.69 -9.34
C GLU A 37 -2.76 5.87 -10.00
N ASN A 38 -3.12 5.00 -10.95
CA ASN A 38 -4.42 5.02 -11.60
C ASN A 38 -5.55 4.69 -10.62
N ALA A 39 -5.37 3.69 -9.76
CA ALA A 39 -6.33 3.37 -8.71
C ALA A 39 -6.57 4.55 -7.77
N TRP A 40 -5.52 5.31 -7.42
CA TRP A 40 -5.65 6.54 -6.64
C TRP A 40 -6.45 7.63 -7.38
N LYS A 41 -6.23 7.80 -8.69
CA LYS A 41 -7.02 8.74 -9.52
C LYS A 41 -8.50 8.35 -9.53
N ASP A 42 -8.80 7.07 -9.68
CA ASP A 42 -10.18 6.56 -9.66
C ASP A 42 -10.85 6.82 -8.31
N ILE A 43 -10.18 6.49 -7.19
CA ILE A 43 -10.69 6.77 -5.84
C ILE A 43 -10.99 8.27 -5.67
N ASN A 44 -10.07 9.13 -6.08
CA ASN A 44 -10.23 10.58 -5.98
C ASN A 44 -11.41 11.09 -6.81
N GLN A 45 -11.58 10.56 -8.03
CA GLN A 45 -12.70 10.93 -8.90
C GLN A 45 -14.05 10.56 -8.28
N GLN A 46 -14.16 9.39 -7.65
CA GLN A 46 -15.40 8.96 -6.97
C GLN A 46 -15.74 9.81 -5.73
N CYS A 47 -14.75 10.52 -5.16
CA CYS A 47 -14.94 11.41 -4.02
C CYS A 47 -15.35 12.84 -4.41
N LEU A 48 -15.36 13.19 -5.71
CA LEU A 48 -15.82 14.49 -6.17
C LEU A 48 -17.34 14.62 -6.07
N LYS A 49 -17.83 15.84 -5.78
CA LYS A 49 -19.27 16.12 -5.73
C LYS A 49 -19.85 16.30 -7.15
N PRO A 50 -21.09 15.84 -7.40
CA PRO A 50 -21.92 15.03 -6.51
C PRO A 50 -21.38 13.60 -6.40
N THR A 51 -21.37 13.05 -5.19
CA THR A 51 -20.88 11.68 -4.96
C THR A 51 -21.96 10.66 -5.31
N PRO A 52 -21.60 9.48 -5.84
CA PRO A 52 -22.56 8.44 -6.21
C PRO A 52 -23.23 7.78 -5.01
N VAL A 53 -22.58 7.83 -3.84
CA VAL A 53 -23.06 7.34 -2.55
C VAL A 53 -22.77 8.38 -1.45
N LEU A 54 -23.26 8.12 -0.24
CA LEU A 54 -22.96 8.97 0.92
C LEU A 54 -21.45 8.96 1.21
N VAL A 55 -20.91 10.13 1.57
CA VAL A 55 -19.49 10.30 1.92
C VAL A 55 -19.06 9.35 3.05
N ASP A 56 -19.96 9.08 3.99
CA ASP A 56 -19.71 8.14 5.11
C ASP A 56 -19.44 6.71 4.65
N ILE A 57 -19.88 6.33 3.43
CA ILE A 57 -19.59 5.03 2.82
C ILE A 57 -18.23 5.08 2.08
N LEU A 58 -17.90 6.21 1.45
CA LEU A 58 -16.62 6.36 0.74
C LEU A 58 -15.43 6.44 1.69
N LEU A 59 -15.60 7.12 2.83
CA LEU A 59 -14.50 7.43 3.74
C LEU A 59 -13.79 6.17 4.29
N PRO A 60 -14.48 5.11 4.74
CA PRO A 60 -13.83 3.86 5.14
C PRO A 60 -13.00 3.21 4.03
N ILE A 61 -13.48 3.25 2.78
CA ILE A 61 -12.79 2.67 1.62
C ILE A 61 -11.51 3.45 1.33
N VAL A 62 -11.59 4.78 1.33
CA VAL A 62 -10.42 5.66 1.15
C VAL A 62 -9.41 5.42 2.28
N ASN A 63 -9.89 5.32 3.53
CA ASN A 63 -9.01 5.09 4.68
C ASN A 63 -8.34 3.72 4.64
N LEU A 64 -9.00 2.68 4.11
CA LEU A 64 -8.37 1.38 3.87
C LEU A 64 -7.19 1.51 2.89
N ALA A 65 -7.37 2.22 1.77
CA ALA A 65 -6.29 2.46 0.82
C ALA A 65 -5.11 3.22 1.47
N ARG A 66 -5.40 4.24 2.29
CA ARG A 66 -4.38 4.99 3.05
C ARG A 66 -3.64 4.11 4.05
N ILE A 67 -4.34 3.26 4.78
CA ILE A 67 -3.71 2.33 5.74
C ILE A 67 -2.75 1.40 4.99
N MET A 68 -3.11 0.89 3.82
CA MET A 68 -2.21 0.06 3.02
C MET A 68 -0.96 0.83 2.61
N GLU A 69 -1.10 2.07 2.13
CA GLU A 69 0.05 2.89 1.75
C GLU A 69 0.99 3.16 2.93
N VAL A 70 0.45 3.54 4.10
CA VAL A 70 1.23 3.81 5.31
C VAL A 70 1.90 2.53 5.83
N THR A 71 1.18 1.42 5.88
CA THR A 71 1.65 0.15 6.43
C THR A 71 2.78 -0.46 5.62
N TYR A 72 2.74 -0.29 4.29
CA TYR A 72 3.66 -0.95 3.35
C TYR A 72 4.72 -0.03 2.73
N LYS A 73 4.80 1.24 3.15
CA LYS A 73 5.69 2.26 2.57
C LYS A 73 7.17 1.84 2.55
N ASP A 74 7.68 1.39 3.69
CA ASP A 74 9.11 1.10 3.90
C ASP A 74 9.41 -0.41 3.97
N GLY A 75 8.37 -1.25 3.92
CA GLY A 75 8.45 -2.69 4.08
C GLY A 75 7.13 -3.27 4.56
N ASP A 76 7.09 -4.57 4.89
CA ASP A 76 5.88 -5.20 5.45
C ASP A 76 5.70 -4.80 6.92
N GLY A 77 5.16 -3.60 7.17
CA GLY A 77 4.94 -3.06 8.50
C GLY A 77 3.88 -3.80 9.32
N PHE A 78 3.03 -4.59 8.65
CA PHE A 78 2.03 -5.43 9.32
C PHE A 78 2.69 -6.61 10.03
N THR A 79 3.54 -7.36 9.34
CA THR A 79 4.29 -8.47 9.93
C THR A 79 5.46 -7.97 10.78
N TYR A 80 6.08 -6.85 10.38
CA TYR A 80 7.32 -6.33 10.94
C TYR A 80 7.11 -4.89 11.47
N PRO A 81 6.65 -4.73 12.72
CA PRO A 81 6.23 -3.43 13.25
C PRO A 81 7.37 -2.41 13.39
N GLN A 82 8.63 -2.82 13.26
CA GLN A 82 9.75 -1.87 13.25
C GLN A 82 9.67 -0.83 12.13
N TYR A 83 8.95 -1.12 11.03
CA TYR A 83 8.69 -0.17 9.96
C TYR A 83 7.67 0.91 10.35
N LEU A 84 6.89 0.71 11.42
CA LEU A 84 5.85 1.63 11.90
C LEU A 84 6.17 2.24 13.27
N LYS A 85 7.41 2.05 13.75
CA LYS A 85 7.85 2.44 15.09
C LYS A 85 7.69 3.94 15.41
N ASP A 86 7.70 4.79 14.39
CA ASP A 86 7.58 6.25 14.55
C ASP A 86 6.11 6.72 14.43
N ILE A 87 5.26 5.91 13.78
CA ILE A 87 3.84 6.23 13.53
C ILE A 87 2.97 5.82 14.72
N PHE A 88 3.17 4.62 15.29
CA PHE A 88 2.34 4.16 16.40
C PHE A 88 2.41 5.08 17.63
N PRO A 89 3.61 5.48 18.10
CA PRO A 89 3.70 6.37 19.25
C PRO A 89 3.09 7.74 18.99
N THR A 90 3.26 8.30 17.80
CA THR A 90 2.71 9.63 17.46
C THR A 90 1.19 9.64 17.41
N LEU A 91 0.55 8.52 17.05
CA LEU A 91 -0.91 8.43 16.99
C LEU A 91 -1.57 8.00 18.31
N PHE A 92 -0.91 7.15 19.10
CA PHE A 92 -1.58 6.45 20.22
C PHE A 92 -0.92 6.62 21.58
N ILE A 93 0.29 7.19 21.67
CA ILE A 93 1.06 7.27 22.93
C ILE A 93 1.35 8.72 23.29
N ASN A 94 1.93 9.46 22.34
CA ASN A 94 2.39 10.82 22.55
C ASN A 94 1.20 11.77 22.49
N GLN A 95 1.00 12.53 23.56
CA GLN A 95 0.04 13.63 23.55
C GLN A 95 0.57 14.75 22.66
N ILE A 96 -0.33 15.37 21.90
CA ILE A 96 -0.04 16.60 21.20
C ILE A 96 0.03 17.70 22.26
N SER A 97 1.21 18.27 22.47
CA SER A 97 1.36 19.45 23.31
C SER A 97 0.54 20.60 22.75
N ILE A 98 -0.32 21.18 23.58
CA ILE A 98 -1.18 22.33 23.26
C ILE A 98 -0.47 23.62 23.63
#